data_AF-A0A5E4ZC99-F1
#
_entry.id   AF-A0A5E4ZC99-F1
#
_cell.length_a   1.000
_cell.length_b   1.000
_cell.length_c   1.000
_cell.angle_alpha   90.00
_cell.angle_beta   90.00
_cell.angle_gamma   90.00
#
_symmetry.space_group_name_H-M   'P 1'
#
loop_
_entity.id
_entity.type
_entity.pdbx_description
1 polymer ?
#
loop_
_entity_poly.entity_id
_entity_poly.type
_entity_poly.pdbx_seq_one_letter_code
_entity_poly.pdbx_strand_id
1 'polypeptide(L)' 'MNNVVIINGHKAVICYDPEIEMFRGEFVGLNGGADFYAGDVGGLHREGQLSLKIFLEESFTHQE' A
#
# COMPACT_ATOMS: atom_id res chain seq x y z
N MET A 1 -14.33 11.34 -7.11
CA MET A 1 -12.98 11.01 -7.61
C MET A 1 -12.54 9.70 -6.98
N ASN A 2 -11.97 8.77 -7.75
CA ASN A 2 -11.32 7.58 -7.20
C ASN A 2 -9.81 7.83 -7.13
N ASN A 3 -9.29 8.03 -5.93
CA ASN A 3 -7.86 8.16 -5.68
C ASN A 3 -7.23 6.76 -5.63
N VAL A 4 -7.26 6.02 -6.74
CA VAL A 4 -6.76 4.64 -6.79
C VAL A 4 -5.49 4.61 -7.63
N VAL A 5 -4.43 4.02 -7.07
CA VAL A 5 -3.17 3.76 -7.77
C VAL A 5 -2.99 2.27 -8.00
N ILE A 6 -2.27 1.91 -9.06
CA ILE A 6 -1.90 0.51 -9.34
C ILE A 6 -0.41 0.35 -9.07
N ILE A 7 -0.07 -0.56 -8.15
CA ILE A 7 1.29 -0.86 -7.74
C ILE A 7 1.52 -2.35 -7.94
N ASN A 8 2.45 -2.72 -8.83
CA ASN A 8 2.75 -4.11 -9.19
C ASN A 8 1.49 -4.94 -9.51
N GLY A 9 0.53 -4.37 -10.24
CA GLY A 9 -0.72 -5.02 -10.62
C GLY A 9 -1.82 -5.05 -9.53
N HIS A 10 -1.53 -4.56 -8.32
CA HIS A 10 -2.48 -4.48 -7.22
C HIS A 10 -3.01 -3.06 -7.08
N LYS A 11 -4.32 -2.93 -6.81
CA LYS A 11 -4.97 -1.62 -6.62
C LYS A 11 -4.82 -1.18 -5.16
N ALA A 12 -4.39 0.05 -4.95
CA ALA A 12 -4.39 0.69 -3.64
C ALA A 12 -5.23 1.98 -3.68
N VAL A 13 -6.07 2.18 -2.67
CA VAL A 13 -6.84 3.40 -2.46
C VAL A 13 -6.00 4.36 -1.64
N ILE A 14 -5.92 5.61 -2.09
CA ILE A 14 -5.16 6.68 -1.45
C ILE A 14 -6.13 7.66 -0.77
N CYS A 15 -5.92 7.86 0.52
CA CYS A 15 -6.60 8.86 1.33
C CYS A 15 -5.57 9.82 1.92
N TYR A 16 -5.89 11.11 2.00
CA TYR A 16 -5.04 12.04 2.72
C TYR A 16 -5.46 12.06 4.19
N ASP A 17 -4.50 11.89 5.08
CA ASP A 17 -4.67 11.99 6.52
C ASP A 17 -4.22 13.38 6.99
N PRO A 18 -5.16 14.25 7.39
CA PRO A 18 -4.84 15.61 7.79
C PRO A 18 -4.22 15.70 9.20
N GLU A 19 -4.26 14.65 10.01
CA GLU A 19 -3.67 14.68 11.36
C GLU A 19 -2.16 14.57 11.33
N ILE A 20 -1.63 13.80 10.36
CA ILE A 20 -0.19 13.58 10.15
C ILE A 20 0.33 14.22 8.86
N GLU A 21 -0.55 14.90 8.11
CA GLU A 21 -0.27 15.55 6.83
C GLU A 21 0.35 14.61 5.78
N MET A 22 -0.08 13.36 5.74
CA MET A 22 0.46 12.32 4.83
C MET A 22 -0.64 11.64 4.03
N PHE A 23 -0.26 11.06 2.90
CA PHE A 23 -1.13 10.17 2.13
C PHE A 23 -1.04 8.75 2.66
N ARG A 24 -2.17 8.19 3.09
CA ARG A 24 -2.36 6.79 3.42
C ARG A 24 -2.79 6.02 2.18
N GLY A 25 -2.04 4.99 1.81
CA GLY A 25 -2.41 4.02 0.79
C GLY A 25 -2.86 2.70 1.42
N GLU A 26 -3.94 2.12 0.91
CA GLU A 26 -4.48 0.84 1.39
C GLU A 26 -4.77 -0.09 0.20
N PHE A 27 -4.16 -1.27 0.19
CA PHE A 27 -4.35 -2.25 -0.89
C PHE A 27 -5.71 -2.93 -0.80
N VAL A 28 -6.44 -2.91 -1.91
CA VAL A 28 -7.78 -3.52 -2.03
C VAL A 28 -7.67 -4.95 -2.52
N GLY A 29 -8.32 -5.88 -1.83
CA GLY A 29 -8.42 -7.28 -2.23
C GLY A 29 -7.29 -8.18 -1.69
N LEU A 30 -6.40 -7.66 -0.85
CA LEU A 30 -5.45 -8.48 -0.09
C LEU A 30 -6.09 -8.88 1.25
N ASN A 31 -6.16 -10.19 1.53
CA ASN A 31 -6.78 -10.79 2.74
C ASN A 31 -5.96 -10.56 4.04
N GLY A 32 -5.32 -9.40 4.19
CA GLY A 32 -4.54 -9.05 5.36
C GLY A 32 -4.24 -7.56 5.51
N GLY A 33 -4.83 -6.70 4.66
CA GLY A 33 -4.74 -5.25 4.80
C GLY A 33 -3.31 -4.72 4.79
N ALA A 34 -2.68 -4.66 3.62
CA ALA A 34 -1.43 -3.93 3.48
C ALA A 34 -1.74 -2.43 3.34
N ASP A 35 -1.40 -1.63 4.35
CA ASP A 35 -1.41 -0.18 4.28
C ASP A 35 0.01 0.42 4.35
N PHE A 36 0.12 1.66 3.89
CA PHE A 36 1.38 2.40 3.83
C PHE A 36 1.11 3.91 3.88
N TYR A 37 2.11 4.69 4.29
CA TYR A 37 2.02 6.15 4.34
C TYR A 37 3.14 6.79 3.55
N ALA A 38 2.87 7.91 2.91
CA ALA A 38 3.90 8.69 2.22
C ALA A 38 3.54 10.18 2.19
N GLY A 39 4.57 11.04 2.18
CA GLY A 39 4.40 12.49 2.05
C GLY A 39 4.14 12.97 0.61
N ASP A 40 4.40 12.12 -0.38
CA ASP A 40 4.27 12.46 -1.80
C ASP A 40 3.92 11.24 -2.66
N VAL A 41 3.54 11.51 -3.91
CA VAL A 41 3.12 10.46 -4.86
C VAL A 41 4.27 9.49 -5.20
N GLY A 42 5.51 9.98 -5.26
CA GLY A 42 6.68 9.13 -5.49
C GLY A 42 6.92 8.19 -4.31
N GLY A 43 6.75 8.69 -3.09
CA GLY A 43 6.75 7.90 -1.86
C GLY A 43 5.66 6.84 -1.85
N LEU A 44 4.42 7.16 -2.25
CA LEU A 44 3.32 6.19 -2.32
C LEU A 44 3.68 4.97 -3.19
N HIS A 45 4.33 5.19 -4.33
CA HIS A 45 4.78 4.09 -5.18
C HIS A 45 5.87 3.25 -4.51
N ARG A 46 6.85 3.87 -3.84
CA ARG A 46 7.95 3.15 -3.18
C ARG A 46 7.48 2.38 -1.96
N GLU A 47 6.79 3.05 -1.05
CA GLU A 47 6.28 2.47 0.20
C GLU A 47 5.24 1.39 -0.10
N GLY A 48 4.35 1.64 -1.07
CA GLY A 48 3.39 0.62 -1.51
C GLY A 48 4.06 -0.60 -2.14
N GLN A 49 5.13 -0.43 -2.93
CA GLN A 49 5.89 -1.57 -3.46
C GLN A 49 6.56 -2.38 -2.34
N LEU A 50 7.11 -1.70 -1.34
CA LEU A 50 7.77 -2.35 -0.20
C LEU A 50 6.76 -3.11 0.67
N SER A 51 5.65 -2.47 1.08
CA SER A 51 4.59 -3.13 1.85
C SER A 51 4.02 -4.34 1.11
N LEU A 52 3.81 -4.24 -0.19
CA LEU A 52 3.34 -5.37 -1.00
C LEU A 52 4.39 -6.50 -1.07
N LYS A 53 5.68 -6.16 -1.22
CA LYS A 53 6.76 -7.16 -1.27
C LYS A 53 6.83 -7.95 0.05
N ILE A 54 6.82 -7.24 1.18
CA ILE A 54 6.84 -7.85 2.53
C ILE A 54 5.60 -8.73 2.72
N PHE A 55 4.41 -8.24 2.36
CA PHE A 55 3.18 -9.01 2.45
C PHE A 55 3.25 -10.34 1.67
N LEU A 56 3.78 -10.29 0.45
CA LEU A 56 3.99 -11.49 -0.37
C LEU A 56 5.04 -12.41 0.26
N GLU A 57 6.19 -11.89 0.69
CA GLU A 57 7.26 -12.67 1.33
C GLU A 57 6.79 -13.38 2.62
N GLU A 58 6.06 -12.69 3.50
CA GLU A 58 5.50 -13.25 4.73
C GLU A 58 4.47 -14.37 4.43
N SER A 59 3.67 -14.18 3.37
CA SER A 59 2.68 -15.19 2.92
C SER A 59 3.34 -16.47 2.40
N PHE A 60 4.55 -16.40 1.85
CA PHE A 60 5.30 -17.58 1.38
C PHE A 60 6.13 -18.24 2.49
N THR A 61 6.51 -17.51 3.53
CA THR A 61 7.39 -18.00 4.61
C THR A 61 6.68 -18.91 5.61
N HIS A 62 5.34 -18.91 5.66
CA HIS A 62 4.55 -19.76 6.56
C HIS A 62 4.07 -21.09 5.94
N GLN A 63 4.64 -21.52 4.80
CA GLN A 63 4.37 -22.83 4.18
C GLN A 63 5.56 -23.81 4.34
N GLU A 64 6.10 -23.96 5.57
CA GLU A 64 6.99 -25.07 5.94
C GLU A 64 6.36 -25.95 7.02
#